data_AF-A0A950Z941-F1
#
_entry.id   AF-A0A950Z941-F1
#
_cell.length_a   1.000
_cell.length_b   1.000
_cell.length_c   1.000
_cell.angle_alpha   90.00
_cell.angle_beta   90.00
_cell.angle_gamma   90.00
#
_symmetry.space_group_name_H-M   'P 1'
#
loop_
_entity.id
_entity.type
_entity.pdbx_description
1 polymer ?
#
loop_
_entity_poly.entity_id
_entity_poly.type
_entity_poly.pdbx_seq_one_letter_code
_entity_poly.pdbx_strand_id
1 'polypeptide(L)' 'MMFLENVFEKVRRHPKRIVFPEGEDLRVIQAAVAFFEERLGTPVLLGHEKTIRELARRHRISLDHVLVLEPA' A
#
# COMPACT_ATOMS: atom_id res chain seq x y z
N MET A 1 -2.37 22.84 -10.56
CA MET A 1 -3.11 21.63 -10.11
C MET A 1 -2.64 21.35 -8.68
N MET A 2 -3.42 21.69 -7.64
CA MET A 2 -2.93 21.76 -6.24
C MET A 2 -3.72 20.89 -5.26
N PHE A 3 -4.74 20.17 -5.73
CA PHE A 3 -5.69 19.50 -4.83
C PHE A 3 -5.06 18.30 -4.11
N LEU A 4 -4.44 17.37 -4.85
CA LEU A 4 -3.87 16.15 -4.27
C LEU A 4 -2.70 16.44 -3.33
N GLU A 5 -1.83 17.39 -3.67
CA GLU A 5 -0.73 17.82 -2.80
C GLU A 5 -1.26 18.33 -1.45
N ASN A 6 -2.31 19.17 -1.46
CA ASN A 6 -2.95 19.64 -0.23
C ASN A 6 -3.58 18.51 0.59
N VAL A 7 -4.10 17.46 -0.06
CA VAL A 7 -4.62 16.28 0.64
C VAL A 7 -3.48 15.50 1.28
N PHE A 8 -2.40 15.24 0.55
CA PHE A 8 -1.24 14.49 1.06
C PHE A 8 -0.59 15.22 2.23
N GLU A 9 -0.45 16.54 2.18
CA GLU A 9 0.05 17.35 3.29
C GLU A 9 -0.79 17.19 4.57
N LYS A 10 -2.12 17.12 4.45
CA LYS A 10 -2.99 16.88 5.61
C LYS A 10 -2.82 15.46 6.16
N VAL A 11 -2.69 14.46 5.28
CA VAL A 11 -2.52 13.07 5.69
C VAL A 11 -1.17 12.86 6.37
N ARG A 12 -0.08 13.48 5.88
CA ARG A 12 1.25 13.42 6.51
C ARG A 12 1.28 13.94 7.95
N ARG A 13 0.42 14.91 8.30
CA ARG A 13 0.29 15.42 9.68
C ARG A 13 -0.32 14.42 10.64
N HIS A 14 -1.16 13.52 10.13
CA HIS A 14 -1.80 12.46 10.91
C HIS A 14 -1.79 11.16 10.12
N PRO A 15 -0.62 10.51 9.96
CA PRO A 15 -0.49 9.32 9.14
C PRO A 15 -1.48 8.24 9.57
N LYS A 16 -2.13 7.60 8.60
CA LYS A 16 -3.18 6.62 8.86
C LYS A 16 -2.76 5.23 8.44
N ARG A 17 -3.32 4.23 9.12
CA ARG A 17 -3.26 2.85 8.62
C ARG A 17 -4.42 2.65 7.66
N ILE A 18 -4.14 2.27 6.42
CA ILE A 18 -5.15 2.08 5.37
C ILE A 18 -5.09 0.65 4.84
N VAL A 19 -6.26 0.03 4.74
CA VAL A 19 -6.43 -1.29 4.12
C VAL A 19 -6.69 -1.11 2.63
N PHE A 20 -5.97 -1.87 1.82
CA PHE A 20 -6.08 -2.00 0.38
C PHE A 20 -6.70 -3.38 0.09
N PRO A 21 -8.03 -3.46 -0.13
CA PRO A 21 -8.75 -4.74 -0.18
C PRO A 21 -8.40 -5.61 -1.38
N GLU A 22 -8.01 -4.99 -2.49
CA GLU A 22 -7.66 -5.65 -3.75
C GLU A 22 -6.15 -5.96 -3.79
N GLY A 23 -5.61 -6.59 -2.74
CA GLY A 23 -4.17 -6.78 -2.57
C GLY A 23 -3.49 -7.62 -3.66
N GLU A 24 -4.26 -8.34 -4.47
CA GLU A 24 -3.80 -9.17 -5.58
C GLU A 24 -3.74 -8.41 -6.93
N ASP A 25 -4.15 -7.14 -6.98
CA ASP A 25 -3.95 -6.27 -8.14
C ASP A 25 -2.58 -5.56 -8.04
N LEU A 26 -1.76 -5.68 -9.09
CA LEU A 26 -0.41 -5.08 -9.14
C LEU A 26 -0.41 -3.57 -8.87
N ARG A 27 -1.41 -2.85 -9.40
CA ARG A 27 -1.52 -1.39 -9.23
C ARG A 27 -1.83 -1.04 -7.79
N VAL A 28 -2.58 -1.90 -7.10
CA VAL A 28 -2.92 -1.74 -5.69
C VAL A 28 -1.71 -2.01 -4.80
N ILE A 29 -0.91 -3.05 -5.13
CA ILE A 29 0.38 -3.29 -4.47
C ILE A 29 1.30 -2.07 -4.64
N GLN A 30 1.41 -1.52 -5.86
CA GLN A 30 2.20 -0.32 -6.12
C GLN A 30 1.69 0.90 -5.34
N ALA A 31 0.37 1.10 -5.28
CA ALA A 31 -0.23 2.19 -4.52
C ALA A 31 0.01 2.05 -3.01
N ALA A 32 -0.04 0.83 -2.48
CA ALA A 32 0.29 0.55 -1.08
C ALA A 32 1.75 0.93 -0.75
N VAL A 33 2.71 0.53 -1.60
CA VAL A 33 4.12 0.91 -1.43
C VAL A 33 4.29 2.42 -1.53
N ALA A 34 3.73 3.05 -2.56
CA ALA A 34 3.80 4.50 -2.73
C ALA A 34 3.18 5.25 -1.53
N PHE A 35 2.10 4.73 -0.94
CA PHE A 35 1.46 5.32 0.24
C PHE A 35 2.43 5.39 1.43
N PHE A 36 3.27 4.35 1.62
CA PHE A 36 4.31 4.37 2.63
C PHE A 36 5.47 5.32 2.25
N GLU A 37 5.98 5.24 1.02
CA GLU A 37 7.09 6.07 0.53
C GLU A 37 6.77 7.58 0.62
N GLU A 38 5.52 7.95 0.36
CA GLU A 38 4.99 9.31 0.47
C GLU A 38 4.72 9.75 1.93
N ARG A 39 5.01 8.89 2.91
CA ARG A 39 4.83 9.11 4.35
C ARG A 39 3.37 9.38 4.74
N LEU A 40 2.43 8.77 4.02
CA LEU A 40 1.00 8.94 4.29
C LEU A 40 0.49 8.00 5.39
N GLY A 41 1.27 6.97 5.72
CA GLY A 41 1.07 6.10 6.87
C GLY A 41 1.42 4.65 6.58
N THR A 42 0.66 3.73 7.18
CA THR A 42 0.95 2.28 7.11
C THR A 42 -0.05 1.59 6.18
N PRO A 43 0.39 1.06 5.03
CA PRO A 43 -0.47 0.30 4.14
C PRO A 43 -0.65 -1.14 4.65
N VAL A 44 -1.85 -1.67 4.43
CA VAL A 44 -2.20 -3.07 4.68
C VAL A 44 -2.81 -3.66 3.43
N LEU A 45 -2.18 -4.65 2.80
CA LEU A 45 -2.76 -5.40 1.69
C LEU A 45 -3.60 -6.56 2.23
N LEU A 46 -4.82 -6.69 1.73
CA LEU A 46 -5.69 -7.83 2.03
C LEU A 46 -5.74 -8.77 0.82
N GLY A 47 -5.60 -10.08 1.04
CA GLY A 47 -5.71 -11.10 -0.01
C GLY A 47 -4.83 -12.31 0.28
N HIS A 48 -4.73 -13.23 -0.67
CA HIS A 48 -3.91 -14.43 -0.51
C HIS A 48 -2.42 -14.09 -0.45
N GLU A 49 -1.78 -14.37 0.69
CA GLU A 49 -0.41 -13.95 0.96
C GLU A 49 0.57 -14.47 -0.10
N LYS A 50 0.38 -15.72 -0.53
CA LYS A 50 1.21 -16.33 -1.58
C LYS A 50 1.10 -15.59 -2.92
N THR A 51 -0.12 -15.24 -3.33
CA THR A 51 -0.38 -14.52 -4.59
C THR A 51 0.26 -13.14 -4.56
N ILE A 52 0.05 -12.40 -3.46
CA ILE A 52 0.59 -11.04 -3.27
C ILE A 52 2.11 -11.05 -3.30
N ARG A 53 2.75 -11.96 -2.55
CA ARG A 53 4.22 -12.06 -2.48
C ARG A 53 4.83 -12.48 -3.81
N GLU A 54 4.21 -13.41 -4.53
CA GLU A 54 4.70 -13.84 -5.85
C GLU A 54 4.59 -12.71 -6.87
N LEU A 55 3.48 -11.96 -6.87
CA LEU A 55 3.29 -10.82 -7.76
C LEU A 55 4.32 -9.71 -7.46
N ALA A 56 4.51 -9.36 -6.19
CA ALA A 56 5.52 -8.39 -5.78
C ALA A 56 6.94 -8.83 -6.21
N ARG A 57 7.30 -10.10 -5.98
CA ARG A 57 8.59 -10.67 -6.38
C ARG A 57 8.81 -10.61 -7.88
N ARG A 58 7.83 -11.00 -8.69
CA ARG A 58 7.89 -10.98 -10.16
C ARG A 58 8.15 -9.56 -10.70
N HIS A 59 7.58 -8.56 -10.04
CA HIS A 59 7.69 -7.16 -10.42
C HIS A 59 8.79 -6.39 -9.66
N ARG A 60 9.60 -7.07 -8.83
CA ARG A 60 10.69 -6.48 -8.02
C ARG A 60 10.21 -5.37 -7.08
N ILE A 61 9.01 -5.53 -6.52
CA ILE A 61 8.43 -4.61 -5.54
C ILE A 61 8.78 -5.14 -4.14
N SER A 62 9.36 -4.29 -3.28
CA SER A 62 9.56 -4.63 -1.87
C SER A 62 8.27 -4.43 -1.08
N LEU A 63 7.97 -5.37 -0.17
CA LEU A 63 6.85 -5.31 0.75
C LEU A 63 7.29 -5.08 2.21
N ASP A 64 8.54 -4.67 2.45
CA ASP A 64 9.13 -4.60 3.80
C ASP A 64 8.34 -3.71 4.78
N HIS A 65 7.63 -2.71 4.25
CA HIS A 65 6.83 -1.75 5.02
C HIS A 65 5.32 -1.89 4.77
N VAL A 66 4.90 -2.98 4.14
CA VAL A 66 3.51 -3.27 3.82
C VAL A 66 3.08 -4.52 4.59
N LEU A 67 2.07 -4.36 5.45
CA LEU A 67 1.48 -5.49 6.13
C LEU A 67 0.62 -6.27 5.13
N VAL A 68 0.84 -7.57 4.99
CA VAL A 68 -0.04 -8.46 4.21
C VAL A 68 -0.90 -9.25 5.20
N LEU A 69 -2.21 -9.20 5.02
CA LEU A 69 -3.19 -9.96 5.80
C LEU A 69 -3.98 -10.87 4.88
N GLU A 70 -3.99 -12.16 5.20
CA GLU A 70 -4.88 -13.13 4.59
C GLU A 70 -6.11 -13.30 5.49
N PRO A 71 -7.32 -12.98 5.02
CA PRO A 71 -8.54 -13.21 5.79
C PRO A 71 -8.77 -14.72 5.99
N ALA A 72 -9.33 -15.07 7.15
CA ALA A 72 -9.64 -16.46 7.53
C ALA A 72 -10.77 -17.07 6.70
#